data_AF-A0A8S3B0Q4-F1
#
_entry.id   AF-A0A8S3B0Q4-F1
#
_cell.length_a   1.000
_cell.length_b   1.000
_cell.length_c   1.000
_cell.angle_alpha   90.00
_cell.angle_beta   90.00
_cell.angle_gamma   90.00
#
_symmetry.space_group_name_H-M   'P 1'
#
loop_
_entity.id
_entity.type
_entity.pdbx_description
1 polymer ?
#
loop_
_entity_poly.entity_id
_entity_poly.type
_entity_poly.pdbx_seq_one_letter_code
_entity_poly.pdbx_strand_id
1 'polypeptide(L)' 'MIRPPKVPTRSANNQSANESIQSSTNVPDITSYIGKLLTLNHQQVIVEDILGQGGFAFVFLVRSFNQQRYALK' A
#
# COMPACT_ATOMS: atom_id res chain seq x y z
N MET A 1 48.03 22.63 25.07
CA MET A 1 46.78 22.12 25.67
C MET A 1 46.04 21.29 24.64
N ILE A 2 46.07 19.96 24.76
CA ILE A 2 45.42 19.03 23.82
C ILE A 2 44.05 18.67 24.39
N ARG A 3 42.96 18.80 23.60
CA ARG A 3 41.60 18.39 24.03
C ARG A 3 41.39 16.90 23.78
N PRO A 4 40.72 16.17 24.68
CA PRO A 4 40.38 14.76 24.46
C PRO A 4 39.28 14.59 23.39
N PRO A 5 39.25 13.45 22.68
CA PRO A 5 38.23 13.17 21.68
C PRO A 5 36.87 12.87 22.33
N LYS A 6 35.79 13.32 21.68
CA LYS A 6 34.41 13.14 22.10
C LYS A 6 33.94 11.71 21.76
N VAL A 7 33.48 10.96 22.77
CA VAL A 7 32.92 9.61 22.63
C VAL A 7 31.46 9.68 22.13
N PRO A 8 31.02 8.81 21.20
CA PRO A 8 29.62 8.76 20.79
C PRO A 8 28.76 8.01 21.82
N THR A 9 27.74 8.68 22.35
CA THR A 9 26.69 8.07 23.19
C THR A 9 25.66 7.35 22.30
N ARG A 10 25.54 6.03 22.44
CA ARG A 10 24.48 5.20 21.83
C ARG A 10 23.13 5.58 22.44
N SER A 11 22.25 6.20 21.64
CA SER A 11 20.84 6.37 22.01
C SER A 11 20.09 5.07 21.73
N ALA A 12 19.56 4.43 22.77
CA ALA A 12 18.68 3.27 22.65
C ALA A 12 17.30 3.77 22.20
N ASN A 13 16.90 3.39 20.98
CA ASN A 13 15.58 3.69 20.44
C ASN A 13 14.61 2.60 20.91
N ASN A 14 13.74 2.91 21.87
CA ASN A 14 12.65 2.04 22.29
C ASN A 14 11.52 2.14 21.25
N GLN A 15 11.53 1.25 20.26
CA GLN A 15 10.37 1.07 19.38
C GLN A 15 9.33 0.22 20.12
N SER A 16 8.27 0.88 20.58
CA SER A 16 7.03 0.23 20.97
C SER A 16 6.44 -0.43 19.72
N ALA A 17 6.60 -1.74 19.62
CA ALA A 17 6.01 -2.55 18.57
C ALA A 17 4.50 -2.65 18.81
N ASN A 18 3.71 -1.84 18.10
CA ASN A 18 2.32 -2.16 17.85
C ASN A 18 2.31 -3.29 16.81
N GLU A 19 2.18 -4.52 17.30
CA GLU A 19 1.96 -5.70 16.47
C GLU A 19 0.57 -5.57 15.81
N SER A 20 0.54 -5.01 14.60
CA SER A 20 -0.55 -5.30 13.67
C SER A 20 -0.33 -6.73 13.19
N ILE A 21 -1.26 -7.61 13.55
CA ILE A 21 -1.25 -9.03 13.18
C ILE A 21 -1.30 -9.12 11.66
N GLN A 22 -0.13 -9.18 11.02
CA GLN A 22 0.01 -9.51 9.61
C GLN A 22 -0.16 -11.03 9.49
N SER A 23 -1.39 -11.47 9.22
CA SER A 23 -1.66 -12.84 8.83
C SER A 23 -0.88 -13.15 7.54
N SER A 24 0.23 -13.87 7.69
CA SER A 24 1.10 -14.36 6.63
C SER A 24 0.42 -15.45 5.80
N THR A 25 -0.62 -15.06 5.07
CA THR A 25 -0.99 -15.68 3.80
C THR A 25 -0.36 -14.81 2.72
N ASN A 26 0.28 -15.37 1.69
CA ASN A 26 0.78 -14.64 0.51
C ASN A 26 -0.40 -14.05 -0.29
N VAL A 27 -1.19 -13.18 0.33
CA VAL A 27 -2.17 -12.35 -0.33
C VAL A 27 -1.36 -11.19 -0.89
N PRO A 28 -1.31 -10.99 -2.22
CA PRO A 28 -0.71 -9.79 -2.77
C PRO A 28 -1.37 -8.60 -2.09
N ASP A 29 -0.56 -7.72 -1.51
CA ASP A 29 -1.04 -6.56 -0.77
C ASP A 29 -2.07 -5.84 -1.65
N ILE A 30 -3.31 -5.74 -1.17
CA ILE A 30 -4.43 -5.18 -1.94
C ILE A 30 -4.14 -3.75 -2.40
N THR A 31 -3.37 -3.02 -1.59
CA THR A 31 -2.94 -1.67 -1.94
C THR A 31 -2.01 -1.66 -3.16
N SER A 32 -1.36 -2.78 -3.48
CA SER A 32 -0.50 -2.93 -4.66
C SER A 32 -1.26 -2.83 -5.99
N TYR A 33 -2.59 -2.91 -5.97
CA TYR A 33 -3.40 -2.72 -7.18
C TYR A 33 -3.61 -1.24 -7.51
N ILE A 34 -3.50 -0.34 -6.53
CA ILE A 34 -3.67 1.10 -6.74
C ILE A 34 -2.60 1.62 -7.71
N GLY A 35 -3.01 2.41 -8.69
CA GLY A 35 -2.16 2.95 -9.75
C GLY A 35 -1.86 1.96 -10.89
N LYS A 36 -2.24 0.68 -10.79
CA LYS A 36 -2.06 -0.26 -11.90
C LYS A 36 -3.02 0.04 -13.03
N LEU A 37 -2.50 -0.09 -14.26
CA LEU A 37 -3.29 -0.08 -15.48
C LEU A 37 -3.78 -1.50 -15.77
N LEU A 38 -5.10 -1.67 -15.80
CA LEU A 38 -5.76 -2.93 -16.14
C LEU A 38 -6.36 -2.82 -17.54
N THR A 39 -6.15 -3.86 -18.35
CA THR A 39 -6.77 -3.98 -19.67
C THR A 39 -7.94 -4.95 -19.58
N LEU A 40 -9.16 -4.43 -19.78
CA LEU A 40 -10.42 -5.16 -19.78
C LEU A 40 -10.95 -5.17 -21.21
N ASN A 41 -10.81 -6.29 -21.91
CA ASN A 41 -11.11 -6.41 -23.34
C ASN A 41 -10.37 -5.33 -24.16
N HIS A 42 -11.10 -4.32 -24.65
CA HIS A 42 -10.59 -3.19 -25.43
C HIS A 42 -10.50 -1.88 -24.63
N GLN A 43 -10.77 -1.91 -23.33
CA GLN A 43 -10.75 -0.73 -22.47
C GLN A 43 -9.60 -0.82 -21.46
N GLN A 44 -8.86 0.27 -21.32
CA GLN A 44 -7.86 0.42 -20.27
C GLN A 44 -8.43 1.27 -19.13
N VAL A 45 -8.18 0.84 -17.90
CA VAL A 45 -8.61 1.54 -16.68
C VAL A 45 -7.47 1.57 -15.67
N ILE A 46 -7.36 2.66 -14.93
CA ILE A 46 -6.39 2.82 -13.84
C ILE A 46 -7.14 2.64 -12.53
N VAL A 47 -6.60 1.81 -11.63
CA VAL A 47 -7.13 1.67 -10.27
C VAL A 47 -6.78 2.91 -9.45
N GLU A 48 -7.78 3.61 -8.93
CA GLU A 48 -7.59 4.80 -8.10
C GLU A 48 -7.64 4.47 -6.61
N ASP A 49 -8.58 3.62 -6.18
CA ASP A 49 -8.81 3.34 -4.76
C ASP A 49 -9.55 2.01 -4.54
N ILE A 50 -9.70 1.60 -3.28
CA ILE A 50 -10.48 0.44 -2.84
C ILE A 50 -11.77 0.95 -2.19
N LEU A 51 -12.91 0.59 -2.77
CA LEU A 51 -14.22 0.95 -2.25
C LEU A 51 -14.69 0.01 -1.15
N GLY A 52 -14.23 -1.25 -1.16
CA GLY A 52 -14.57 -2.19 -0.11
C GLY A 52 -14.04 -3.60 -0.36
N GLN A 53 -14.21 -4.44 0.67
CA GLN A 53 -13.89 -5.86 0.67
C GLN A 53 -15.12 -6.64 1.13
N GLY A 54 -15.40 -7.78 0.50
CA GLY A 54 -16.49 -8.66 0.92
C GLY A 54 -16.29 -10.10 0.47
N GLY A 55 -16.25 -11.03 1.43
CA GLY A 55 -16.10 -12.46 1.19
C GLY A 55 -14.83 -12.77 0.40
N PHE A 56 -14.98 -13.17 -0.86
CA PHE A 56 -13.90 -13.57 -1.76
C PHE A 56 -13.48 -12.48 -2.77
N ALA A 57 -14.01 -11.26 -2.66
CA ALA A 57 -13.79 -10.21 -3.66
C ALA A 57 -13.50 -8.84 -3.04
N PHE A 58 -12.82 -8.01 -3.83
CA PHE A 58 -12.59 -6.59 -3.57
C PHE A 58 -13.40 -5.77 -4.56
N VAL A 59 -13.70 -4.52 -4.21
CA VAL A 59 -14.30 -3.58 -5.14
C VAL A 59 -13.39 -2.37 -5.21
N PHE A 60 -12.92 -2.05 -6.41
CA PHE A 60 -12.01 -0.96 -6.68
C PHE A 60 -12.73 0.19 -7.38
N LEU A 61 -12.33 1.42 -7.09
CA LEU A 61 -12.63 2.56 -7.92
C LEU A 61 -11.63 2.60 -9.07
N VAL A 62 -12.11 2.54 -10.31
CA VAL A 62 -11.25 2.61 -11.49
C VAL A 62 -11.65 3.76 -12.39
N ARG A 63 -10.67 4.42 -13.01
CA ARG A 63 -10.86 5.52 -13.95
C ARG A 63 -10.46 5.08 -15.35
N SER A 64 -11.36 5.25 -16.32
CA SER A 64 -11.05 5.06 -17.73
C SER A 64 -10.41 6.31 -18.35
N PHE A 65 -9.90 6.18 -19.57
CA PHE A 65 -9.24 7.27 -20.30
C PHE A 65 -10.15 8.50 -20.50
N ASN A 66 -11.46 8.28 -20.64
CA ASN A 66 -12.46 9.36 -20.74
C ASN A 66 -12.79 10.02 -19.38
N GLN A 67 -11.98 9.79 -18.35
CA GLN A 67 -12.18 10.23 -16.95
C GLN A 67 -13.42 9.68 -16.25
N GLN A 68 -14.18 8.79 -16.90
CA GLN A 68 -15.33 8.15 -16.28
C GLN A 68 -14.87 7.12 -15.25
N ARG A 69 -15.54 7.13 -14.10
CA ARG A 69 -15.24 6.25 -12.98
C ARG A 69 -16.23 5.10 -12.90
N TYR A 70 -15.70 3.92 -12.58
CA TYR A 70 -16.46 2.68 -12.44
C TYR A 70 -16.07 1.98 -11.14
N ALA A 71 -16.97 1.15 -10.64
CA ALA A 71 -16.64 0.14 -9.64
C ALA A 71 -16.21 -1.14 -10.36
N LEU A 72 -15.01 -1.63 -10.08
CA LEU A 72 -14.48 -2.88 -10.59
C LEU A 72 -14.41 -3.90 -9.45
N LYS A 73 -15.16 -4.98 -9.56
CA LYS A 73 -15.09 -6.11 -8.62
C LYS A 73 -14.09 -7.15 -9.10
#